data_AF-A4WX29-F1
#
_entry.id   AF-A4WX29-F1
#
_cell.length_a   1.000
_cell.length_b   1.000
_cell.length_c   1.000
_cell.angle_alpha   90.00
_cell.angle_beta   90.00
_cell.angle_gamma   90.00
#
_symmetry.space_group_name_H-M   'P 1'
#
loop_
_entity.id
_entity.type
_entity.pdbx_description
1 polymer ?
#
loop_
_entity_poly.entity_id
_entity_poly.type
_entity_poly.pdbx_seq_one_letter_code
_entity_poly.pdbx_strand_id
1 'polypeptide(L)'
;MNKADAGGVTETLVEEILDLSRQRLTGELSPWFAERLAEQVERGLFLPPRDLDLVGARLVQDLAEYRMQGSISTAVLGMSGGVDSALTAALFKAAGWRVVGLTLPIDQNPEETERGIEACEALRIEHLHLDLSQAYRAAVAQLGDLDGDLVASDEGPARTRRGNLRARLRMMTLYDQAHRLGGLVASTDNLSELSAGFWTLHGDVGDLAPVQSLLKSWEVPWLARAHGVPERTWRAMPTDGLGIGGGDEAQIGATYLEWDIVQFALASALRDDPGLTTQHLAFALRMDEDRHAQEVLGTVLARMKATWHKRVNPIRFDHPKADRYEPLDRLDERLFRPAVLRADQSLLGFSGEMQDLAARLVRALKAADCRLVTAESCTAGMIAACVSGVPGCSGVLEGSFVVYRPSMKFAALGVPEALIAEKTVYHPQVARRMAEGALAAAPEADLALAVTGVAGPGEDEGHPPGYVCLAVALRGRETRISEHYLPGSPRQVLAATVRRALGEGLGVLQEAKG
;
A
#
# COMPACT_ATOMS: atom_id res chain seq x y z
N MET A 1 15.82 -15.02 21.41
CA MET A 1 16.96 -14.09 21.28
C MET A 1 16.94 -13.15 22.46
N ASN A 2 18.10 -12.92 23.09
CA ASN A 2 18.21 -12.07 24.26
C ASN A 2 18.05 -10.60 23.85
N LYS A 3 17.41 -9.74 24.67
CA LYS A 3 17.21 -8.31 24.38
C LYS A 3 18.51 -7.55 24.05
N ALA A 4 19.65 -8.02 24.58
CA ALA A 4 20.97 -7.45 24.30
C ALA A 4 21.49 -7.75 22.87
N ASP A 5 21.15 -8.90 22.29
CA ASP A 5 21.52 -9.25 20.90
C ASP A 5 20.66 -8.50 19.87
N ALA A 6 19.42 -8.15 20.23
CA ALA A 6 18.53 -7.38 19.37
C ALA A 6 18.98 -5.92 19.23
N GLY A 7 19.47 -5.31 20.33
CA GLY A 7 19.93 -3.91 20.33
C GLY A 7 21.12 -3.64 19.40
N GLY A 8 22.11 -4.54 19.38
CA GLY A 8 23.29 -4.39 18.51
C GLY A 8 23.00 -4.58 17.01
N VAL A 9 22.01 -5.42 16.67
CA VAL A 9 21.57 -5.61 15.28
C VAL A 9 20.82 -4.38 14.76
N THR A 10 19.95 -3.79 15.59
CA THR A 10 19.22 -2.56 15.24
C THR A 10 20.18 -1.40 15.00
N GLU A 11 21.18 -1.21 15.88
CA GLU A 11 22.17 -0.13 15.76
C GLU A 11 23.00 -0.26 14.47
N THR A 12 23.45 -1.47 14.15
CA THR A 12 24.18 -1.75 12.90
C THR A 12 23.34 -1.45 11.66
N LEU A 13 22.05 -1.83 11.67
CA LEU A 13 21.15 -1.58 10.54
C LEU A 13 20.87 -0.09 10.34
N VAL A 14 20.65 0.66 11.42
CA VAL A 14 20.47 2.12 11.35
C VAL A 14 21.71 2.78 10.72
N GLU A 15 22.92 2.37 11.10
CA GLU A 15 24.15 2.89 10.51
C GLU A 15 24.25 2.65 9.00
N GLU A 16 23.85 1.47 8.53
CA GLU A 16 23.84 1.15 7.09
C GLU A 16 22.79 1.95 6.34
N ILE A 17 21.60 2.14 6.91
CA ILE A 17 20.54 2.98 6.34
C ILE A 17 21.05 4.41 6.17
N LEU A 18 21.71 4.97 7.19
CA LEU A 18 22.28 6.33 7.14
C LEU A 18 23.39 6.47 6.09
N ASP A 19 24.15 5.40 5.82
CA ASP A 19 25.16 5.38 4.76
C ASP A 19 24.55 5.36 3.37
N LEU A 20 23.65 4.41 3.10
CA LEU A 20 23.09 4.19 1.76
C LEU A 20 22.08 5.26 1.35
N SER A 21 21.34 5.83 2.30
CA SER A 21 20.52 7.02 2.06
C SER A 21 21.36 8.28 1.84
N ARG A 22 22.66 8.23 2.16
CA ARG A 22 23.61 9.36 2.21
C ARG A 22 23.27 10.42 3.25
N GLN A 23 22.45 10.09 4.24
CA GLN A 23 22.14 11.01 5.35
C GLN A 23 23.43 11.53 6.02
N ARG A 24 24.49 10.72 6.10
CA ARG A 24 25.80 11.15 6.63
C ARG A 24 26.42 12.35 5.91
N LEU A 25 26.07 12.58 4.64
CA LEU A 25 26.56 13.71 3.86
C LEU A 25 25.72 14.98 4.06
N THR A 26 24.46 14.83 4.47
CA THR A 26 23.51 15.94 4.66
C THR A 26 23.49 16.43 6.12
N GLY A 27 23.87 15.59 7.07
CA GLY A 27 23.99 15.93 8.50
C GLY A 27 23.32 14.90 9.40
N GLU A 28 23.31 15.16 10.70
CA GLU A 28 22.58 14.32 11.65
C GLU A 28 21.07 14.46 11.47
N LEU A 29 20.34 13.36 11.68
CA LEU A 29 18.88 13.42 11.77
C LEU A 29 18.47 14.24 13.00
N SER A 30 17.36 14.97 12.88
CA SER A 30 16.77 15.62 14.05
C SER A 30 16.31 14.58 15.08
N PRO A 31 16.14 14.94 16.36
CA PRO A 31 15.81 13.99 17.42
C PRO A 31 14.57 13.14 17.12
N TRP A 32 13.52 13.74 16.53
CA TRP A 32 12.32 13.01 16.16
C TRP A 32 12.59 11.97 15.07
N PHE A 33 13.35 12.33 14.03
CA PHE A 33 13.67 11.41 12.94
C PHE A 33 14.55 10.26 13.42
N ALA A 34 15.54 10.52 14.28
CA ALA A 34 16.40 9.50 14.85
C ALA A 34 15.60 8.50 15.72
N GLU A 35 14.73 8.99 16.61
CA GLU A 35 13.87 8.14 17.44
C GLU A 35 12.93 7.30 16.57
N ARG A 36 12.28 7.92 15.56
CA ARG A 36 11.31 7.23 14.71
C ARG A 36 11.97 6.21 13.80
N LEU A 37 13.14 6.49 13.24
CA LEU A 37 13.87 5.51 12.45
C LEU A 37 14.18 4.26 13.28
N ALA A 38 14.70 4.43 14.50
CA ALA A 38 15.00 3.31 15.40
C ALA A 38 13.74 2.47 15.71
N GLU A 39 12.62 3.12 16.06
CA GLU A 39 11.36 2.40 16.30
C GLU A 39 10.85 1.66 15.06
N GLN A 40 10.96 2.28 13.87
CA GLN A 40 10.48 1.69 12.62
C GLN A 40 11.33 0.51 12.17
N VAL A 41 12.66 0.55 12.42
CA VAL A 41 13.56 -0.59 12.25
C VAL A 41 13.17 -1.73 13.19
N GLU A 42 12.93 -1.44 14.48
CA GLU A 42 12.50 -2.47 15.45
C GLU A 42 11.16 -3.12 15.08
N ARG A 43 10.27 -2.35 14.45
CA ARG A 43 8.98 -2.83 13.94
C ARG A 43 9.07 -3.59 12.62
N GLY A 44 10.26 -3.67 12.00
CA GLY A 44 10.49 -4.35 10.74
C GLY A 44 9.94 -3.61 9.52
N LEU A 45 9.79 -2.28 9.59
CA LEU A 45 9.40 -1.45 8.44
C LEU A 45 10.58 -1.14 7.50
N PHE A 46 11.80 -1.15 8.04
CA PHE A 46 13.04 -1.20 7.26
C PHE A 46 13.60 -2.61 7.34
N LEU A 47 13.63 -3.30 6.21
CA LEU A 47 14.02 -4.71 6.17
C LEU A 47 15.52 -4.89 6.42
N PRO A 48 15.94 -5.88 7.22
CA PRO A 48 17.35 -6.19 7.37
C PRO A 48 17.94 -6.77 6.08
N PRO A 49 19.27 -6.68 5.88
CA PRO A 49 20.01 -7.21 4.73
C PRO A 49 19.55 -8.58 4.21
N ARG A 50 19.40 -9.54 5.13
CA ARG A 50 18.99 -10.90 4.79
C ARG A 50 17.60 -10.96 4.17
N ASP A 51 16.66 -10.18 4.69
CA ASP A 51 15.28 -10.16 4.19
C ASP A 51 15.22 -9.42 2.85
N LEU A 52 16.06 -8.39 2.66
CA LEU A 52 16.21 -7.74 1.36
C LEU A 52 16.76 -8.68 0.29
N ASP A 53 17.74 -9.52 0.61
CA ASP A 53 18.25 -10.51 -0.33
C ASP A 53 17.15 -11.50 -0.75
N LEU A 54 16.26 -11.87 0.17
CA LEU A 54 15.07 -12.68 -0.14
C LEU A 54 14.06 -11.93 -1.02
N VAL A 55 13.84 -10.63 -0.78
CA VAL A 55 13.02 -9.77 -1.63
C VAL A 55 13.60 -9.69 -3.04
N GLY A 56 14.90 -9.44 -3.19
CA GLY A 56 15.58 -9.40 -4.48
C GLY A 56 15.45 -10.72 -5.25
N ALA A 57 15.69 -11.85 -4.58
CA ALA A 57 15.52 -13.18 -5.16
C ALA A 57 14.07 -13.43 -5.61
N ARG A 58 13.10 -13.00 -4.80
CA ARG A 58 11.66 -13.11 -5.12
C ARG A 58 11.29 -12.28 -6.34
N LEU A 59 11.72 -11.03 -6.41
CA LEU A 59 11.47 -10.16 -7.57
C LEU A 59 12.04 -10.75 -8.86
N VAL A 60 13.25 -11.31 -8.81
CA VAL A 60 13.87 -12.01 -9.96
C VAL A 60 13.05 -13.23 -10.37
N GLN A 61 12.58 -14.03 -9.41
CA GLN A 61 11.72 -15.18 -9.70
C GLN A 61 10.40 -14.73 -10.34
N ASP A 62 9.73 -13.73 -9.77
CA ASP A 62 8.44 -13.24 -10.26
C ASP A 62 8.57 -12.67 -11.70
N LEU A 63 9.64 -11.94 -11.98
CA LEU A 63 9.97 -11.48 -13.34
C LEU A 63 10.23 -12.65 -14.30
N ALA A 64 10.89 -13.71 -13.87
CA ALA A 64 11.14 -14.89 -14.69
C ALA A 64 9.84 -15.64 -15.00
N GLU A 65 8.96 -15.78 -14.01
CA GLU A 65 7.63 -16.39 -14.19
C GLU A 65 6.74 -15.56 -15.12
N TYR A 66 6.73 -14.23 -14.96
CA TYR A 66 6.03 -13.32 -15.86
C TYR A 66 6.50 -13.49 -17.31
N ARG A 67 7.83 -13.54 -17.52
CA ARG A 67 8.44 -13.76 -18.84
C ARG A 67 7.93 -15.02 -19.52
N MET A 68 7.95 -16.13 -18.78
CA MET A 68 7.62 -17.45 -19.31
C MET A 68 6.14 -17.58 -19.64
N GLN A 69 5.27 -17.01 -18.81
CA GLN A 69 3.82 -17.11 -18.98
C GLN A 69 3.26 -16.07 -19.95
N GLY A 70 3.75 -14.84 -19.89
CA GLY A 70 3.34 -13.74 -20.75
C GLY A 70 3.87 -13.82 -22.17
N SER A 71 4.82 -14.73 -22.45
CA SER A 71 5.50 -14.85 -23.76
C SER A 71 6.18 -13.55 -24.23
N ILE A 72 6.53 -12.67 -23.30
CA ILE A 72 7.32 -11.45 -23.53
C ILE A 72 8.68 -11.67 -22.87
N SER A 73 9.76 -11.43 -23.60
CA SER A 73 11.13 -11.70 -23.11
C SER A 73 12.12 -10.55 -23.29
N THR A 74 11.65 -9.41 -23.80
CA THR A 74 12.46 -8.21 -23.99
C THR A 74 11.95 -7.07 -23.10
N ALA A 75 12.84 -6.49 -22.31
CA ALA A 75 12.60 -5.29 -21.52
C ALA A 75 13.41 -4.13 -22.10
N VAL A 76 12.73 -3.02 -22.38
CA VAL A 76 13.32 -1.77 -22.88
C VAL A 76 13.20 -0.72 -21.79
N LEU A 77 14.27 0.01 -21.49
CA LEU A 77 14.24 1.02 -20.44
C LEU A 77 15.22 2.17 -20.67
N GLY A 78 14.89 3.34 -20.14
CA GLY A 78 15.76 4.50 -20.13
C GLY A 78 16.84 4.36 -19.06
N MET A 79 18.10 4.50 -19.45
CA MET A 79 19.26 4.44 -18.57
C MET A 79 19.70 5.87 -18.27
N SER A 80 19.14 6.45 -17.19
CA SER A 80 19.38 7.84 -16.79
C SER A 80 20.73 8.07 -16.11
N GLY A 81 21.44 6.98 -15.76
CA GLY A 81 22.57 7.02 -14.83
C GLY A 81 22.15 7.03 -13.37
N GLY A 82 20.84 7.02 -13.06
CA GLY A 82 20.34 6.86 -11.69
C GLY A 82 20.33 5.41 -11.21
N VAL A 83 20.21 5.23 -9.90
CA VAL A 83 20.17 3.91 -9.26
C VAL A 83 18.95 3.08 -9.66
N ASP A 84 17.79 3.69 -9.86
CA ASP A 84 16.53 2.96 -10.07
C ASP A 84 16.50 2.25 -11.42
N SER A 85 16.92 2.94 -12.49
CA SER A 85 17.03 2.34 -13.82
C SER A 85 18.09 1.24 -13.87
N ALA A 86 19.22 1.43 -13.18
CA ALA A 86 20.27 0.42 -13.12
C ALA A 86 19.87 -0.83 -12.33
N LEU A 87 19.21 -0.68 -11.17
CA LEU A 87 18.64 -1.81 -10.44
C LEU A 87 17.58 -2.53 -11.28
N THR A 88 16.67 -1.79 -11.90
CA THR A 88 15.62 -2.36 -12.75
C THR A 88 16.23 -3.21 -13.86
N ALA A 89 17.23 -2.67 -14.60
CA ALA A 89 17.96 -3.42 -15.61
C ALA A 89 18.60 -4.70 -15.05
N ALA A 90 19.23 -4.62 -13.88
CA ALA A 90 19.90 -5.74 -13.23
C ALA A 90 18.91 -6.86 -12.84
N LEU A 91 17.74 -6.51 -12.30
CA LEU A 91 16.69 -7.49 -11.94
C LEU A 91 16.13 -8.19 -13.18
N PHE A 92 15.78 -7.46 -14.24
CA PHE A 92 15.34 -8.06 -15.51
C PHE A 92 16.40 -8.98 -16.10
N LYS A 93 17.67 -8.54 -16.10
CA LYS A 93 18.80 -9.34 -16.59
C LYS A 93 18.96 -10.63 -15.79
N ALA A 94 18.89 -10.55 -14.46
CA ALA A 94 18.98 -11.70 -13.56
C ALA A 94 17.82 -12.68 -13.76
N ALA A 95 16.62 -12.18 -14.08
CA ALA A 95 15.46 -12.99 -14.44
C ALA A 95 15.57 -13.61 -15.86
N GLY A 96 16.67 -13.35 -16.57
CA GLY A 96 17.00 -13.86 -17.90
C GLY A 96 16.27 -13.17 -19.04
N TRP A 97 15.80 -11.94 -18.85
CA TRP A 97 15.25 -11.15 -19.95
C TRP A 97 16.36 -10.68 -20.88
N ARG A 98 16.02 -10.47 -22.14
CA ARG A 98 16.79 -9.60 -23.03
C ARG A 98 16.54 -8.16 -22.58
N VAL A 99 17.59 -7.46 -22.17
CA VAL A 99 17.48 -6.09 -21.67
C VAL A 99 18.15 -5.15 -22.66
N VAL A 100 17.41 -4.13 -23.11
CA VAL A 100 17.91 -3.08 -24.00
C VAL A 100 17.80 -1.74 -23.28
N GLY A 101 18.95 -1.23 -22.83
CA GLY A 101 19.07 0.06 -22.17
C GLY A 101 19.24 1.19 -23.18
N LEU A 102 18.52 2.30 -22.99
CA LEU A 102 18.61 3.49 -23.85
C LEU A 102 19.09 4.70 -23.06
N THR A 103 20.20 5.29 -23.47
CA THR A 103 20.61 6.62 -22.99
C THR A 103 20.02 7.69 -23.90
N LEU A 104 19.11 8.49 -23.36
CA LEU A 104 18.29 9.47 -24.09
C LEU A 104 18.51 10.90 -23.56
N PRO A 105 19.72 11.48 -23.75
CA PRO A 105 20.02 12.80 -23.21
C PRO A 105 19.20 13.90 -23.89
N ILE A 106 18.81 14.90 -23.10
CA ILE A 106 18.17 16.14 -23.57
C ILE A 106 18.78 17.32 -22.80
N ASP A 107 19.74 18.03 -23.40
CA ASP A 107 20.36 19.23 -22.81
C ASP A 107 20.70 19.05 -21.31
N GLN A 108 21.31 17.92 -20.96
CA GLN A 108 21.58 17.50 -19.58
C GLN A 108 23.08 17.32 -19.34
N ASN A 109 23.48 17.09 -18.09
CA ASN A 109 24.88 16.87 -17.74
C ASN A 109 25.44 15.61 -18.47
N PRO A 110 26.53 15.72 -19.24
CA PRO A 110 27.17 14.57 -19.89
C PRO A 110 27.54 13.45 -18.91
N GLU A 111 27.94 13.77 -17.67
CA GLU A 111 28.33 12.77 -16.66
C GLU A 111 27.18 11.81 -16.28
N GLU A 112 25.93 12.28 -16.29
CA GLU A 112 24.76 11.42 -16.06
C GLU A 112 24.59 10.41 -17.18
N THR A 113 24.83 10.85 -18.42
CA THR A 113 24.76 10.01 -19.62
C THR A 113 25.88 8.98 -19.61
N GLU A 114 27.11 9.39 -19.34
CA GLU A 114 28.27 8.49 -19.20
C GLU A 114 28.04 7.41 -18.15
N ARG A 115 27.46 7.78 -16.99
CA ARG A 115 27.13 6.83 -15.93
C ARG A 115 26.05 5.84 -16.36
N GLY A 116 25.07 6.27 -17.17
CA GLY A 116 24.10 5.38 -17.80
C GLY A 116 24.73 4.37 -18.76
N ILE A 117 25.73 4.80 -19.54
CA ILE A 117 26.51 3.92 -20.43
C ILE A 117 27.32 2.92 -19.60
N GLU A 118 28.06 3.39 -18.60
CA GLU A 118 28.86 2.55 -17.68
C GLU A 118 27.99 1.46 -17.02
N ALA A 119 26.78 1.82 -16.56
CA ALA A 119 25.86 0.85 -16.00
C ALA A 119 25.43 -0.23 -17.02
N CYS A 120 25.22 0.14 -18.29
CA CYS A 120 24.90 -0.83 -19.34
C CYS A 120 26.04 -1.81 -19.59
N GLU A 121 27.27 -1.28 -19.66
CA GLU A 121 28.49 -2.07 -19.89
C GLU A 121 28.75 -3.04 -18.72
N ALA A 122 28.66 -2.53 -17.48
CA ALA A 122 28.87 -3.33 -16.27
C ALA A 122 27.86 -4.47 -16.16
N LEU A 123 26.58 -4.21 -16.47
CA LEU A 123 25.50 -5.22 -16.45
C LEU A 123 25.48 -6.13 -17.68
N ARG A 124 26.32 -5.84 -18.70
CA ARG A 124 26.38 -6.58 -19.98
C ARG A 124 25.01 -6.70 -20.64
N ILE A 125 24.33 -5.56 -20.77
CA ILE A 125 23.05 -5.43 -21.46
C ILE A 125 23.26 -4.76 -22.82
N GLU A 126 22.28 -4.90 -23.73
CA GLU A 126 22.32 -4.17 -24.99
C GLU A 126 22.12 -2.68 -24.71
N HIS A 127 22.84 -1.83 -25.44
CA HIS A 127 22.80 -0.39 -25.25
C HIS A 127 22.56 0.32 -26.58
N LEU A 128 21.62 1.27 -26.57
CA LEU A 128 21.39 2.22 -27.66
C LEU A 128 21.50 3.64 -27.12
N HIS A 129 22.04 4.53 -27.94
CA HIS A 129 22.18 5.95 -27.60
C HIS A 129 21.48 6.80 -28.66
N LEU A 130 20.65 7.74 -28.21
CA LEU A 130 19.99 8.70 -29.07
C LEU A 130 19.84 10.04 -28.33
N ASP A 131 20.57 11.06 -28.79
CA ASP A 131 20.40 12.43 -28.31
C ASP A 131 19.08 13.01 -28.83
N LEU A 132 18.19 13.37 -27.92
CA LEU A 132 16.86 13.88 -28.20
C LEU A 132 16.78 15.41 -28.14
N SER A 133 17.91 16.10 -27.91
CA SER A 133 17.96 17.56 -27.70
C SER A 133 17.40 18.33 -28.89
N GLN A 134 17.70 17.93 -30.12
CA GLN A 134 17.17 18.60 -31.31
C GLN A 134 15.64 18.49 -31.39
N ALA A 135 15.10 17.27 -31.22
CA ALA A 135 13.67 17.03 -31.26
C ALA A 135 12.93 17.77 -30.13
N TYR A 136 13.55 17.79 -28.94
CA TYR A 136 13.04 18.54 -27.80
C TYR A 136 12.96 20.04 -28.07
N ARG A 137 14.04 20.67 -28.54
CA ARG A 137 14.06 22.11 -28.84
C ARG A 137 13.05 22.48 -29.91
N ALA A 138 12.88 21.64 -30.94
CA ALA A 138 11.86 21.83 -31.96
C ALA A 138 10.44 21.77 -31.36
N ALA A 139 10.15 20.79 -30.51
CA ALA A 139 8.86 20.66 -29.84
C ALA A 139 8.56 21.85 -28.91
N VAL A 140 9.56 22.32 -28.14
CA VAL A 140 9.43 23.49 -27.27
C VAL A 140 9.18 24.75 -28.10
N ALA A 141 9.91 24.96 -29.20
CA ALA A 141 9.71 26.11 -30.08
C ALA A 141 8.30 26.12 -30.68
N GLN A 142 7.83 24.98 -31.20
CA GLN A 142 6.49 24.86 -31.78
C GLN A 142 5.38 25.10 -30.75
N LEU A 143 5.52 24.58 -29.53
CA LEU A 143 4.57 24.86 -28.46
C LEU A 143 4.65 26.31 -27.96
N GLY A 144 5.80 26.96 -28.16
CA GLY A 144 6.01 28.39 -27.92
C GLY A 144 5.12 29.30 -28.76
N ASP A 145 4.67 28.85 -29.94
CA ASP A 145 3.71 29.59 -30.76
C ASP A 145 2.34 29.75 -30.09
N LEU A 146 1.99 28.84 -29.16
CA LEU A 146 0.77 28.93 -28.34
C LEU A 146 0.98 29.77 -27.08
N ASP A 147 2.20 29.77 -26.55
CA ASP A 147 2.57 30.44 -25.30
C ASP A 147 4.08 30.70 -25.27
N GLY A 148 4.46 31.96 -25.54
CA GLY A 148 5.85 32.39 -25.60
C GLY A 148 6.61 32.22 -24.29
N ASP A 149 5.93 32.19 -23.14
CA ASP A 149 6.57 32.01 -21.83
C ASP A 149 7.20 30.62 -21.69
N LEU A 150 6.70 29.61 -22.43
CA LEU A 150 7.32 28.29 -22.45
C LEU A 150 8.78 28.34 -22.93
N VAL A 151 9.11 29.27 -23.82
CA VAL A 151 10.45 29.47 -24.37
C VAL A 151 11.21 30.51 -23.57
N ALA A 152 10.57 31.64 -23.25
CA ALA A 152 11.24 32.83 -22.72
C ALA A 152 11.35 32.86 -21.19
N SER A 153 10.46 32.19 -20.46
CA SER A 153 10.41 32.26 -19.00
C SER A 153 11.25 31.18 -18.33
N ASP A 154 12.05 31.59 -17.35
CA ASP A 154 12.76 30.70 -16.43
C ASP A 154 12.04 30.55 -15.08
N GLU A 155 10.75 30.86 -15.01
CA GLU A 155 9.95 30.61 -13.81
C GLU A 155 9.62 29.12 -13.62
N GLY A 156 9.32 28.75 -12.38
CA GLY A 156 9.02 27.36 -11.98
C GLY A 156 7.99 26.65 -12.87
N PRO A 157 6.81 27.24 -13.16
CA PRO A 157 5.80 26.59 -14.00
C PRO A 157 6.29 26.28 -15.43
N ALA A 158 7.05 27.19 -16.04
CA ALA A 158 7.62 27.00 -17.38
C ALA A 158 8.69 25.90 -17.37
N ARG A 159 9.57 25.88 -16.35
CA ARG A 159 10.54 24.78 -16.14
C ARG A 159 9.86 23.43 -15.99
N THR A 160 8.81 23.33 -15.17
CA THR A 160 8.07 22.08 -14.97
C THR A 160 7.42 21.60 -16.27
N ARG A 161 6.84 22.50 -17.07
CA ARG A 161 6.30 22.15 -18.40
C ARG A 161 7.40 21.63 -19.33
N ARG A 162 8.55 22.30 -19.36
CA ARG A 162 9.73 21.88 -20.13
C ARG A 162 10.24 20.50 -19.67
N GLY A 163 10.31 20.24 -18.38
CA GLY A 163 10.69 18.94 -17.83
C GLY A 163 9.70 17.82 -18.20
N ASN A 164 8.39 18.07 -18.08
CA ASN A 164 7.36 17.11 -18.50
C ASN A 164 7.46 16.75 -20.00
N LEU A 165 7.84 17.72 -20.85
CA LEU A 165 8.07 17.46 -22.28
C LEU A 165 9.30 16.56 -22.50
N ARG A 166 10.38 16.74 -21.72
CA ARG A 166 11.55 15.85 -21.77
C ARG A 166 11.16 14.41 -21.43
N ALA A 167 10.48 14.21 -20.31
CA ALA A 167 10.01 12.90 -19.86
C ALA A 167 9.13 12.21 -20.93
N ARG A 168 8.18 12.93 -21.51
CA ARG A 168 7.28 12.41 -22.56
C ARG A 168 8.00 12.07 -23.87
N LEU A 169 9.00 12.85 -24.25
CA LEU A 169 9.78 12.55 -25.45
C LEU A 169 10.63 11.27 -25.27
N ARG A 170 11.20 11.08 -24.05
CA ARG A 170 11.86 9.83 -23.68
C ARG A 170 10.88 8.66 -23.72
N MET A 171 9.69 8.82 -23.12
CA MET A 171 8.62 7.82 -23.13
C MET A 171 8.24 7.39 -24.56
N MET A 172 7.99 8.36 -25.46
CA MET A 172 7.66 8.07 -26.86
C MET A 172 8.74 7.22 -27.53
N THR A 173 10.01 7.55 -27.28
CA THR A 173 11.16 6.81 -27.82
C THR A 173 11.23 5.40 -27.25
N LEU A 174 11.02 5.23 -25.94
CA LEU A 174 11.06 3.92 -25.27
C LEU A 174 9.94 3.00 -25.78
N TYR A 175 8.71 3.50 -25.91
CA TYR A 175 7.58 2.70 -26.40
C TYR A 175 7.71 2.34 -27.88
N ASP A 176 8.24 3.24 -28.72
CA ASP A 176 8.60 2.90 -30.11
C ASP A 176 9.59 1.74 -30.16
N GLN A 177 10.65 1.81 -29.37
CA GLN A 177 11.70 0.80 -29.35
C GLN A 177 11.22 -0.51 -28.73
N ALA A 178 10.40 -0.48 -27.69
CA ALA A 178 9.75 -1.66 -27.13
C ALA A 178 8.91 -2.38 -28.18
N HIS A 179 8.07 -1.64 -28.94
CA HIS A 179 7.27 -2.22 -30.00
C HIS A 179 8.14 -2.82 -31.12
N ARG A 180 9.16 -2.08 -31.58
CA ARG A 180 10.12 -2.53 -32.59
C ARG A 180 10.83 -3.83 -32.20
N LEU A 181 11.10 -4.01 -30.91
CA LEU A 181 11.85 -5.14 -30.36
C LEU A 181 10.94 -6.26 -29.81
N GLY A 182 9.62 -6.15 -29.93
CA GLY A 182 8.65 -7.11 -29.42
C GLY A 182 8.70 -7.25 -27.89
N GLY A 183 8.97 -6.14 -27.19
CA GLY A 183 9.11 -6.07 -25.74
C GLY A 183 8.11 -5.13 -25.09
N LEU A 184 8.40 -4.82 -23.82
CA LEU A 184 7.67 -3.85 -23.01
C LEU A 184 8.63 -2.77 -22.49
N VAL A 185 8.07 -1.66 -22.01
CA VAL A 185 8.84 -0.63 -21.29
C VAL A 185 8.90 -1.00 -19.81
N ALA A 186 10.09 -1.16 -19.25
CA ALA A 186 10.23 -1.39 -17.81
C ALA A 186 10.07 -0.07 -17.05
N SER A 187 9.28 -0.10 -15.98
CA SER A 187 9.11 1.03 -15.06
C SER A 187 10.19 1.03 -14.00
N THR A 188 10.65 2.22 -13.61
CA THR A 188 11.74 2.40 -12.66
C THR A 188 11.33 3.16 -11.40
N ASP A 189 10.06 3.52 -11.27
CA ASP A 189 9.57 4.25 -10.10
C ASP A 189 9.57 3.35 -8.86
N ASN A 190 9.94 3.92 -7.72
CA ASN A 190 10.01 3.27 -6.40
C ASN A 190 8.89 3.77 -5.47
N LEU A 191 8.76 3.21 -4.26
CA LEU A 191 7.66 3.52 -3.34
C LEU A 191 7.70 4.98 -2.86
N SER A 192 8.91 5.51 -2.63
CA SER A 192 9.14 6.88 -2.22
C SER A 192 8.69 7.86 -3.31
N GLU A 193 9.04 7.60 -4.57
CA GLU A 193 8.59 8.39 -5.73
C GLU A 193 7.09 8.27 -5.97
N LEU A 194 6.54 7.05 -5.89
CA LEU A 194 5.11 6.76 -6.03
C LEU A 194 4.27 7.54 -5.02
N SER A 195 4.67 7.51 -3.75
CA SER A 195 3.99 8.24 -2.69
C SER A 195 4.16 9.76 -2.83
N ALA A 196 5.32 10.23 -3.27
CA ALA A 196 5.60 11.64 -3.53
C ALA A 196 4.95 12.20 -4.80
N GLY A 197 4.36 11.37 -5.66
CA GLY A 197 3.88 11.87 -6.94
C GLY A 197 5.01 12.35 -7.86
N PHE A 198 6.24 11.88 -7.63
CA PHE A 198 7.49 12.36 -8.24
C PHE A 198 7.75 11.69 -9.60
N TRP A 199 6.80 11.82 -10.52
CA TRP A 199 6.97 11.42 -11.93
C TRP A 199 6.10 12.27 -12.84
N THR A 200 6.44 12.26 -14.13
CA THR A 200 5.59 12.82 -15.18
C THR A 200 4.50 11.81 -15.53
N LEU A 201 3.24 12.21 -15.38
CA LEU A 201 2.13 11.37 -15.82
C LEU A 201 2.20 11.15 -17.34
N HIS A 202 2.17 9.89 -17.75
CA HIS A 202 2.44 9.44 -19.13
C HIS A 202 3.85 9.84 -19.61
N GLY A 203 4.84 9.75 -18.74
CA GLY A 203 6.25 9.99 -19.03
C GLY A 203 7.11 8.83 -18.53
N ASP A 204 7.59 8.93 -17.29
CA ASP A 204 8.70 8.11 -16.79
C ASP A 204 8.31 6.66 -16.40
N VAL A 205 7.02 6.35 -16.39
CA VAL A 205 6.46 5.06 -15.94
C VAL A 205 6.21 4.13 -17.14
N GLY A 206 6.56 2.85 -16.99
CA GLY A 206 6.41 1.81 -18.00
C GLY A 206 5.28 0.80 -17.71
N ASP A 207 5.37 -0.37 -18.34
CA ASP A 207 4.36 -1.43 -18.32
C ASP A 207 4.52 -2.40 -17.14
N LEU A 208 5.75 -2.60 -16.65
CA LEU A 208 6.06 -3.52 -15.55
C LEU A 208 7.05 -2.88 -14.56
N ALA A 209 6.66 -2.82 -13.29
CA ALA A 209 7.35 -2.04 -12.25
C ALA A 209 7.91 -2.92 -11.11
N PRO A 210 9.06 -3.59 -11.28
CA PRO A 210 9.59 -4.52 -10.27
C PRO A 210 10.11 -3.83 -9.00
N VAL A 211 10.37 -2.52 -9.04
CA VAL A 211 10.97 -1.77 -7.92
C VAL A 211 10.00 -0.82 -7.21
N GLN A 212 8.74 -0.75 -7.65
CA GLN A 212 7.74 0.22 -7.14
C GLN A 212 7.38 0.04 -5.66
N SER A 213 7.60 -1.15 -5.11
CA SER A 213 7.39 -1.44 -3.68
C SER A 213 8.60 -1.11 -2.80
N LEU A 214 9.75 -0.77 -3.40
CA LEU A 214 11.01 -0.59 -2.67
C LEU A 214 11.21 0.85 -2.20
N LEU A 215 11.82 1.03 -1.04
CA LEU A 215 12.22 2.34 -0.51
C LEU A 215 13.45 2.89 -1.23
N LYS A 216 13.39 4.16 -1.63
CA LYS A 216 14.50 4.87 -2.27
C LYS A 216 15.67 5.09 -1.32
N SER A 217 15.39 5.28 -0.03
CA SER A 217 16.41 5.56 0.99
C SER A 217 17.28 4.36 1.35
N TRP A 218 16.78 3.12 1.18
CA TRP A 218 17.41 1.93 1.74
C TRP A 218 17.43 0.75 0.76
N GLU A 219 16.26 0.31 0.33
CA GLU A 219 16.09 -0.99 -0.33
C GLU A 219 16.58 -0.96 -1.79
N VAL A 220 16.32 0.15 -2.49
CA VAL A 220 16.83 0.38 -3.85
C VAL A 220 18.36 0.38 -3.91
N PRO A 221 19.10 1.23 -3.15
CA PRO A 221 20.56 1.23 -3.19
C PRO A 221 21.16 -0.09 -2.66
N TRP A 222 20.54 -0.73 -1.65
CA TRP A 222 20.97 -2.04 -1.18
C TRP A 222 20.94 -3.08 -2.29
N LEU A 223 19.79 -3.24 -2.94
CA LEU A 223 19.61 -4.22 -4.01
C LEU A 223 20.45 -3.88 -5.23
N ALA A 224 20.63 -2.59 -5.56
CA ALA A 224 21.51 -2.19 -6.65
C ALA A 224 22.95 -2.70 -6.41
N ARG A 225 23.47 -2.48 -5.20
CA ARG A 225 24.78 -3.00 -4.78
C ARG A 225 24.84 -4.54 -4.87
N ALA A 226 23.82 -5.24 -4.36
CA ALA A 226 23.76 -6.70 -4.36
C ALA A 226 23.68 -7.30 -5.77
N HIS A 227 23.06 -6.60 -6.72
CA HIS A 227 22.87 -7.03 -8.11
C HIS A 227 23.95 -6.51 -9.08
N GLY A 228 25.09 -6.05 -8.57
CA GLY A 228 26.26 -5.71 -9.39
C GLY A 228 26.17 -4.38 -10.13
N VAL A 229 25.30 -3.47 -9.69
CA VAL A 229 25.28 -2.09 -10.19
C VAL A 229 26.58 -1.37 -9.74
N PRO A 230 27.24 -0.58 -10.61
CA PRO A 230 28.46 0.14 -10.24
C PRO A 230 28.27 1.09 -9.06
N GLU A 231 29.29 1.20 -8.20
CA GLU A 231 29.26 2.07 -7.01
C GLU A 231 29.03 3.54 -7.34
N ARG A 232 29.62 4.03 -8.44
CA ARG A 232 29.33 5.38 -8.96
C ARG A 232 27.84 5.61 -9.20
N THR A 233 27.09 4.58 -9.58
CA THR A 233 25.67 4.69 -9.92
C THR A 233 24.78 4.67 -8.70
N TRP A 234 24.96 3.73 -7.77
CA TRP A 234 24.10 3.65 -6.58
C TRP A 234 24.48 4.65 -5.47
N ARG A 235 25.68 5.25 -5.50
CA ARG A 235 26.04 6.39 -4.63
C ARG A 235 25.75 7.76 -5.25
N ALA A 236 25.51 7.87 -6.56
CA ALA A 236 25.24 9.14 -7.22
C ALA A 236 24.03 9.86 -6.61
N MET A 237 24.14 11.18 -6.42
CA MET A 237 23.03 12.02 -5.96
C MET A 237 21.79 11.84 -6.86
N PRO A 238 20.56 11.72 -6.33
CA PRO A 238 19.37 11.48 -7.12
C PRO A 238 18.98 12.78 -7.80
N THR A 239 18.79 12.69 -9.11
CA THR A 239 18.41 13.80 -9.95
C THR A 239 17.35 13.34 -10.94
N ASP A 240 16.34 14.17 -11.17
CA ASP A 240 15.31 13.95 -12.17
C ASP A 240 15.83 14.10 -13.61
N GLY A 241 17.02 14.68 -13.78
CA GLY A 241 17.60 14.98 -15.09
C GLY A 241 16.73 15.94 -15.93
N LEU A 242 15.82 16.68 -15.30
CA LEU A 242 14.86 17.60 -15.94
C LEU A 242 15.29 19.07 -15.78
N GLY A 243 16.25 19.36 -14.91
CA GLY A 243 16.77 20.72 -14.69
C GLY A 243 15.79 21.63 -13.95
N ILE A 244 14.85 21.05 -13.19
CA ILE A 244 13.82 21.80 -12.46
C ILE A 244 14.35 22.32 -11.10
N GLY A 245 15.46 21.78 -10.58
CA GLY A 245 16.11 22.22 -9.34
C GLY A 245 17.48 21.59 -9.10
N GLY A 246 17.99 21.71 -7.86
CA GLY A 246 19.30 21.20 -7.42
C GLY A 246 19.36 19.70 -7.08
N GLY A 247 18.39 18.91 -7.55
CA GLY A 247 18.22 17.48 -7.23
C GLY A 247 16.79 17.14 -6.77
N ASP A 248 16.51 15.86 -6.56
CA ASP A 248 15.16 15.37 -6.23
C ASP A 248 14.71 15.85 -4.84
N GLU A 249 15.58 15.70 -3.85
CA GLU A 249 15.31 16.07 -2.45
C GLU A 249 15.05 17.58 -2.30
N ALA A 250 15.74 18.41 -3.09
CA ALA A 250 15.50 19.85 -3.13
C ALA A 250 14.11 20.20 -3.70
N GLN A 251 13.61 19.42 -4.65
CA GLN A 251 12.26 19.60 -5.22
C GLN A 251 11.18 18.97 -4.35
N ILE A 252 11.50 17.90 -3.64
CA ILE A 252 10.62 17.24 -2.67
C ILE A 252 10.48 18.13 -1.43
N GLY A 253 11.55 18.80 -1.02
CA GLY A 253 11.65 19.58 0.21
C GLY A 253 11.98 18.74 1.45
N ALA A 254 12.47 17.51 1.24
CA ALA A 254 12.90 16.56 2.26
C ALA A 254 13.86 15.54 1.64
N THR A 255 14.71 14.92 2.45
CA THR A 255 15.50 13.76 2.01
C THR A 255 14.58 12.55 1.78
N TYR A 256 15.03 11.58 0.98
CA TYR A 256 14.25 10.34 0.80
C TYR A 256 14.09 9.56 2.11
N LEU A 257 15.09 9.58 3.00
CA LEU A 257 14.99 8.92 4.30
C LEU A 257 13.93 9.57 5.19
N GLU A 258 13.93 10.91 5.29
CA GLU A 258 12.89 11.63 6.02
C GLU A 258 11.50 11.39 5.43
N TRP A 259 11.39 11.37 4.11
CA TRP A 259 10.15 11.07 3.41
C TRP A 259 9.61 9.69 3.79
N ASP A 260 10.46 8.66 3.73
CA ASP A 260 10.08 7.28 4.06
C ASP A 260 9.69 7.16 5.55
N ILE A 261 10.43 7.79 6.46
CA ILE A 261 10.11 7.82 7.90
C ILE A 261 8.75 8.47 8.15
N VAL A 262 8.48 9.64 7.55
CA VAL A 262 7.18 10.32 7.70
C VAL A 262 6.06 9.51 7.08
N GLN A 263 6.27 8.90 5.91
CA GLN A 263 5.27 8.06 5.25
C GLN A 263 4.82 6.92 6.16
N PHE A 264 5.75 6.19 6.77
CA PHE A 264 5.45 5.13 7.72
C PHE A 264 4.80 5.63 9.01
N ALA A 265 5.26 6.77 9.55
CA ALA A 265 4.68 7.38 10.72
C ALA A 265 3.20 7.77 10.47
N LEU A 266 2.90 8.39 9.33
CA LEU A 266 1.54 8.72 8.90
C LEU A 266 0.66 7.48 8.76
N ALA A 267 1.15 6.44 8.10
CA ALA A 267 0.41 5.19 7.93
C ALA A 267 0.11 4.50 9.27
N SER A 268 1.04 4.54 10.23
CA SER A 268 0.81 4.03 11.58
C SER A 268 -0.22 4.87 12.33
N ALA A 269 -0.10 6.20 12.30
CA ALA A 269 -1.00 7.09 13.02
C ALA A 269 -2.45 6.98 12.54
N LEU A 270 -2.67 6.92 11.21
CA LEU A 270 -4.01 6.78 10.62
C LEU A 270 -4.62 5.39 10.88
N ARG A 271 -3.79 4.34 10.97
CA ARG A 271 -4.24 3.00 11.38
C ARG A 271 -4.64 2.97 12.86
N ASP A 272 -3.95 3.76 13.69
CA ASP A 272 -4.21 3.84 15.12
C ASP A 272 -5.48 4.66 15.41
N ASP A 273 -5.66 5.76 14.69
CA ASP A 273 -6.85 6.62 14.71
C ASP A 273 -7.29 7.00 13.28
N PRO A 274 -8.26 6.27 12.69
CA PRO A 274 -8.80 6.60 11.36
C PRO A 274 -9.55 7.94 11.30
N GLY A 275 -9.92 8.52 12.44
CA GLY A 275 -10.56 9.84 12.52
C GLY A 275 -9.56 11.00 12.56
N LEU A 276 -8.26 10.70 12.57
CA LEU A 276 -7.21 11.69 12.73
C LEU A 276 -7.19 12.67 11.55
N THR A 277 -7.35 13.95 11.86
CA THR A 277 -7.31 15.01 10.86
C THR A 277 -5.90 15.55 10.67
N THR A 278 -5.64 16.18 9.54
CA THR A 278 -4.32 16.75 9.24
C THR A 278 -3.85 17.78 10.28
N GLN A 279 -4.78 18.43 10.98
CA GLN A 279 -4.49 19.43 12.02
C GLN A 279 -3.90 18.81 13.29
N HIS A 280 -4.22 17.55 13.58
CA HIS A 280 -3.78 16.85 14.79
C HIS A 280 -2.60 15.90 14.55
N LEU A 281 -2.13 15.76 13.30
CA LEU A 281 -1.06 14.82 12.94
C LEU A 281 0.25 15.13 13.67
N ALA A 282 0.70 16.39 13.72
CA ALA A 282 1.96 16.74 14.36
C ALA A 282 1.96 16.36 15.86
N PHE A 283 0.86 16.63 16.55
CA PHE A 283 0.67 16.26 17.96
C PHE A 283 0.59 14.74 18.15
N ALA A 284 -0.20 14.05 17.32
CA ALA A 284 -0.31 12.59 17.38
C ALA A 284 1.02 11.88 17.11
N LEU A 285 1.85 12.46 16.25
CA LEU A 285 3.19 11.99 15.93
C LEU A 285 4.25 12.46 16.94
N ARG A 286 3.89 13.28 17.94
CA ARG A 286 4.80 13.84 18.96
C ARG A 286 5.93 14.67 18.35
N MET A 287 5.62 15.47 17.34
CA MET A 287 6.57 16.37 16.67
C MET A 287 6.67 17.74 17.36
N ASP A 288 6.01 17.97 18.50
CA ASP A 288 5.81 19.30 19.08
C ASP A 288 7.14 20.03 19.39
N GLU A 289 8.18 19.30 19.75
CA GLU A 289 9.52 19.83 20.07
C GLU A 289 10.49 19.85 18.87
N ASP A 290 10.10 19.26 17.73
CA ASP A 290 10.94 19.14 16.54
C ASP A 290 10.36 19.93 15.37
N ARG A 291 10.79 21.19 15.26
CA ARG A 291 10.33 22.11 14.21
C ARG A 291 10.65 21.61 12.81
N HIS A 292 11.81 20.97 12.62
CA HIS A 292 12.20 20.43 11.32
C HIS A 292 11.26 19.30 10.90
N ALA A 293 10.95 18.37 11.81
CA ALA A 293 9.98 17.31 11.56
C ALA A 293 8.59 17.86 11.20
N GLN A 294 8.14 18.96 11.83
CA GLN A 294 6.88 19.62 11.48
C GLN A 294 6.90 20.24 10.07
N GLU A 295 8.01 20.88 9.68
CA GLU A 295 8.20 21.47 8.35
C GLU A 295 8.22 20.38 7.27
N VAL A 296 8.92 19.27 7.51
CA VAL A 296 8.92 18.11 6.61
C VAL A 296 7.53 17.47 6.52
N LEU A 297 6.83 17.28 7.64
CA LEU A 297 5.45 16.76 7.64
C LEU A 297 4.53 17.63 6.78
N GLY A 298 4.60 18.96 6.93
CA GLY A 298 3.83 19.91 6.11
C GLY A 298 4.12 19.74 4.62
N THR A 299 5.39 19.57 4.26
CA THR A 299 5.86 19.34 2.89
C THR A 299 5.32 18.02 2.32
N VAL A 300 5.45 16.93 3.06
CA VAL A 300 4.94 15.60 2.68
C VAL A 300 3.43 15.63 2.43
N LEU A 301 2.66 16.18 3.37
CA LEU A 301 1.20 16.27 3.26
C LEU A 301 0.76 17.13 2.08
N ALA A 302 1.39 18.30 1.89
CA ALA A 302 1.09 19.18 0.76
C ALA A 302 1.31 18.47 -0.57
N ARG A 303 2.44 17.77 -0.70
CA ARG A 303 2.82 17.04 -1.92
C ARG A 303 1.91 15.84 -2.17
N MET A 304 1.66 15.00 -1.17
CA MET A 304 0.75 13.85 -1.30
C MET A 304 -0.67 14.29 -1.69
N LYS A 305 -1.17 15.40 -1.13
CA LYS A 305 -2.45 16.01 -1.47
C LYS A 305 -2.48 16.58 -2.89
N ALA A 306 -1.41 17.22 -3.36
CA ALA A 306 -1.37 17.78 -4.70
C ALA A 306 -1.28 16.70 -5.80
N THR A 307 -0.81 15.50 -5.47
CA THR A 307 -0.42 14.48 -6.45
C THR A 307 -1.20 13.17 -6.38
N TRP A 308 -2.16 13.01 -5.46
CA TRP A 308 -2.90 11.74 -5.29
C TRP A 308 -3.51 11.20 -6.57
N HIS A 309 -3.99 12.08 -7.44
CA HIS A 309 -4.61 11.71 -8.71
C HIS A 309 -3.66 10.93 -9.62
N LYS A 310 -2.34 11.17 -9.53
CA LYS A 310 -1.35 10.43 -10.31
C LYS A 310 -1.31 8.94 -9.93
N ARG A 311 -1.50 8.62 -8.63
CA ARG A 311 -1.48 7.24 -8.11
C ARG A 311 -2.70 6.41 -8.50
N VAL A 312 -3.79 7.05 -8.91
CA VAL A 312 -5.06 6.40 -9.26
C VAL A 312 -5.50 6.72 -10.69
N ASN A 313 -4.53 7.06 -11.55
CA ASN A 313 -4.79 7.42 -12.93
C ASN A 313 -5.03 6.19 -13.83
N PRO A 314 -6.00 6.23 -14.77
CA PRO A 314 -6.99 7.28 -14.96
C PRO A 314 -8.04 7.27 -13.85
N ILE A 315 -8.45 8.45 -13.38
CA ILE A 315 -9.54 8.57 -12.41
C ILE A 315 -10.82 8.05 -13.06
N ARG A 316 -11.39 6.99 -12.48
CA ARG A 316 -12.69 6.45 -12.87
C ARG A 316 -13.73 6.88 -11.85
N PHE A 317 -14.81 7.50 -12.33
CA PHE A 317 -15.97 7.75 -11.49
C PHE A 317 -16.74 6.46 -11.23
N ASP A 318 -17.42 6.39 -10.09
CA ASP A 318 -18.35 5.33 -9.79
C ASP A 318 -19.47 5.30 -10.82
N HIS A 319 -19.55 4.19 -11.56
CA HIS A 319 -20.56 3.97 -12.58
C HIS A 319 -21.64 3.02 -12.03
N PRO A 320 -22.95 3.28 -12.20
CA PRO A 320 -24.02 2.40 -11.73
C PRO A 320 -23.98 0.96 -12.27
N LYS A 321 -23.19 0.73 -13.32
CA LYS A 321 -22.90 -0.59 -13.91
C LYS A 321 -21.42 -1.00 -13.81
N ALA A 322 -20.74 -0.63 -12.72
CA ALA A 322 -19.37 -1.06 -12.45
C ALA A 322 -19.25 -2.59 -12.29
N ASP A 323 -20.35 -3.30 -12.08
CA ASP A 323 -20.45 -4.77 -12.09
C ASP A 323 -19.95 -5.40 -13.39
N ARG A 324 -19.88 -4.66 -14.50
CA ARG A 324 -19.31 -5.14 -15.78
C ARG A 324 -17.81 -5.41 -15.73
N TYR A 325 -17.06 -4.78 -14.83
CA TYR A 325 -15.63 -5.03 -14.69
C TYR A 325 -15.36 -6.40 -14.09
N GLU A 326 -16.22 -6.89 -13.20
CA GLU A 326 -16.01 -8.15 -12.49
C GLU A 326 -15.98 -9.38 -13.44
N PRO A 327 -16.90 -9.54 -14.41
CA PRO A 327 -16.77 -10.60 -15.42
C PRO A 327 -15.53 -10.49 -16.31
N LEU A 328 -15.12 -9.27 -16.68
CA LEU A 328 -13.93 -9.06 -17.50
C LEU A 328 -12.66 -9.42 -16.72
N ASP A 329 -12.57 -8.97 -15.48
CA ASP A 329 -11.45 -9.28 -14.58
C ASP A 329 -11.33 -10.79 -14.34
N ARG A 330 -12.45 -11.47 -14.08
CA ARG A 330 -12.48 -12.94 -13.96
C ARG A 330 -12.06 -13.65 -15.24
N LEU A 331 -12.37 -13.08 -16.40
CA LEU A 331 -11.98 -13.63 -17.69
C LEU A 331 -10.47 -13.47 -17.89
N ASP A 332 -9.92 -12.29 -17.60
CA ASP A 332 -8.49 -12.01 -17.66
C ASP A 332 -7.72 -12.91 -16.67
N GLU A 333 -8.13 -12.95 -15.40
CA GLU A 333 -7.52 -13.80 -14.36
C GLU A 333 -7.45 -15.27 -14.76
N ARG A 334 -8.50 -15.80 -15.38
CA ARG A 334 -8.56 -17.22 -15.74
C ARG A 334 -7.82 -17.55 -17.03
N LEU A 335 -7.89 -16.68 -18.03
CA LEU A 335 -7.45 -17.00 -19.39
C LEU A 335 -6.13 -16.34 -19.79
N PHE A 336 -5.83 -15.14 -19.31
CA PHE A 336 -4.77 -14.30 -19.89
C PHE A 336 -3.72 -13.79 -18.90
N ARG A 337 -4.13 -13.39 -17.69
CA ARG A 337 -3.24 -12.82 -16.68
C ARG A 337 -2.25 -13.88 -16.20
N PRO A 338 -0.93 -13.62 -16.23
CA PRO A 338 0.07 -14.50 -15.65
C PRO A 338 -0.23 -14.82 -14.18
N ALA A 339 -0.03 -16.05 -13.76
CA ALA A 339 -0.24 -16.54 -12.40
C ALA A 339 0.54 -15.72 -11.36
N VAL A 340 1.74 -15.23 -11.70
CA VAL A 340 2.53 -14.34 -10.82
C VAL A 340 1.83 -13.01 -10.52
N LEU A 341 0.95 -12.55 -11.42
CA LEU A 341 0.11 -11.36 -11.21
C LEU A 341 -1.27 -11.69 -10.65
N ARG A 342 -1.60 -12.97 -10.54
CA ARG A 342 -2.77 -13.39 -9.77
C ARG A 342 -2.32 -13.35 -8.33
N ALA A 343 -2.67 -12.28 -7.63
CA ALA A 343 -2.79 -12.45 -6.21
C ALA A 343 -3.74 -13.64 -6.02
N ASP A 344 -3.33 -14.69 -5.30
CA ASP A 344 -4.30 -15.37 -4.46
C ASP A 344 -4.78 -14.25 -3.56
N GLN A 345 -5.81 -13.50 -4.01
CA GLN A 345 -6.46 -12.50 -3.20
C GLN A 345 -6.69 -13.24 -1.89
N SER A 346 -6.15 -12.71 -0.79
CA SER A 346 -6.47 -13.25 0.51
C SER A 346 -7.96 -13.52 0.46
N LEU A 347 -8.40 -14.73 0.82
CA LEU A 347 -9.80 -15.16 0.70
C LEU A 347 -10.79 -14.20 1.44
N LEU A 348 -10.26 -13.12 2.02
CA LEU A 348 -10.76 -12.16 2.96
C LEU A 348 -10.17 -10.76 2.65
N GLY A 349 -10.53 -10.19 1.49
CA GLY A 349 -10.26 -8.79 1.17
C GLY A 349 -11.19 -7.85 1.94
N PHE A 350 -10.85 -7.48 3.17
CA PHE A 350 -11.58 -6.47 3.94
C PHE A 350 -11.08 -5.06 3.61
N SER A 351 -11.96 -4.05 3.62
CA SER A 351 -11.55 -2.65 3.42
C SER A 351 -10.59 -2.19 4.52
N GLY A 352 -9.71 -1.23 4.22
CA GLY A 352 -8.77 -0.66 5.20
C GLY A 352 -9.48 -0.18 6.48
N GLU A 353 -10.59 0.55 6.34
CA GLU A 353 -11.44 0.96 7.47
C GLU A 353 -11.88 -0.22 8.36
N MET A 354 -12.24 -1.35 7.75
CA MET A 354 -12.71 -2.52 8.49
C MET A 354 -11.55 -3.23 9.20
N GLN A 355 -10.39 -3.33 8.53
CA GLN A 355 -9.17 -3.83 9.15
C GLN A 355 -8.72 -2.95 10.32
N ASP A 356 -8.86 -1.62 10.20
CA ASP A 356 -8.54 -0.68 11.27
C ASP A 356 -9.49 -0.84 12.47
N LEU A 357 -10.80 -0.99 12.22
CA LEU A 357 -11.77 -1.30 13.28
C LEU A 357 -11.46 -2.61 13.99
N ALA A 358 -11.15 -3.67 13.23
CA ALA A 358 -10.74 -4.95 13.79
C ALA A 358 -9.44 -4.80 14.61
N ALA A 359 -8.46 -4.05 14.12
CA ALA A 359 -7.20 -3.80 14.82
C ALA A 359 -7.42 -3.06 16.15
N ARG A 360 -8.31 -2.05 16.15
CA ARG A 360 -8.70 -1.33 17.36
C ARG A 360 -9.41 -2.24 18.36
N LEU A 361 -10.32 -3.11 17.90
CA LEU A 361 -10.98 -4.09 18.76
C LEU A 361 -9.99 -5.08 19.37
N VAL A 362 -9.07 -5.64 18.58
CA VAL A 362 -8.02 -6.55 19.07
C VAL A 362 -7.11 -5.87 20.10
N ARG A 363 -6.72 -4.62 19.87
CA ARG A 363 -5.95 -3.84 20.86
C ARG A 363 -6.74 -3.63 22.16
N ALA A 364 -8.02 -3.27 22.06
CA ALA A 364 -8.86 -3.06 23.22
C ALA A 364 -9.05 -4.34 24.05
N LEU A 365 -9.27 -5.49 23.38
CA LEU A 365 -9.35 -6.82 24.00
C LEU A 365 -8.06 -7.18 24.74
N LYS A 366 -6.90 -7.04 24.08
CA LYS A 366 -5.59 -7.29 24.71
C LYS A 366 -5.38 -6.41 25.94
N ALA A 367 -5.68 -5.13 25.82
CA ALA A 367 -5.54 -4.18 26.93
C ALA A 367 -6.55 -4.42 28.07
N ALA A 368 -7.58 -5.24 27.86
CA ALA A 368 -8.57 -5.60 28.87
C ALA A 368 -8.35 -7.03 29.40
N ASP A 369 -7.37 -7.77 28.86
CA ASP A 369 -7.21 -9.22 29.07
C ASP A 369 -8.51 -9.99 28.79
N CYS A 370 -9.26 -9.56 27.76
CA CYS A 370 -10.51 -10.16 27.36
C CYS A 370 -10.38 -10.94 26.06
N ARG A 371 -11.20 -11.98 25.91
CA ARG A 371 -11.32 -12.74 24.66
C ARG A 371 -12.68 -12.58 24.00
N LEU A 372 -12.70 -12.75 22.68
CA LEU A 372 -13.82 -12.58 21.79
C LEU A 372 -14.26 -13.93 21.19
N VAL A 373 -15.56 -14.19 21.18
CA VAL A 373 -16.21 -15.21 20.37
C VAL A 373 -17.25 -14.57 19.45
N THR A 374 -17.43 -15.07 18.22
CA THR A 374 -18.50 -14.57 17.33
C THR A 374 -19.61 -15.61 17.12
N ALA A 375 -20.83 -15.16 16.87
CA ALA A 375 -21.96 -15.98 16.46
C ALA A 375 -22.63 -15.38 15.21
N GLU A 376 -22.37 -15.98 14.06
CA GLU A 376 -22.62 -15.36 12.76
C GLU A 376 -23.68 -16.10 11.96
N SER A 377 -24.79 -15.43 11.65
CA SER A 377 -25.76 -15.90 10.66
C SER A 377 -25.46 -15.26 9.31
N CYS A 378 -26.04 -14.10 8.98
CA CYS A 378 -25.93 -13.49 7.65
C CYS A 378 -24.49 -13.18 7.20
N THR A 379 -23.56 -12.92 8.13
CA THR A 379 -22.14 -12.68 7.82
C THR A 379 -21.30 -13.93 7.63
N ALA A 380 -21.83 -15.12 7.95
CA ALA A 380 -21.20 -16.41 7.68
C ALA A 380 -19.70 -16.54 8.07
N GLY A 381 -19.27 -15.91 9.16
CA GLY A 381 -17.88 -15.97 9.64
C GLY A 381 -17.01 -14.76 9.23
N MET A 382 -17.55 -13.79 8.49
CA MET A 382 -16.78 -12.61 8.07
C MET A 382 -16.30 -11.73 9.23
N ILE A 383 -16.99 -11.69 10.37
CA ILE A 383 -16.54 -10.93 11.54
C ILE A 383 -15.30 -11.61 12.13
N ALA A 384 -15.38 -12.92 12.39
CA ALA A 384 -14.24 -13.69 12.89
C ALA A 384 -13.06 -13.64 11.91
N ALA A 385 -13.33 -13.79 10.63
CA ALA A 385 -12.33 -13.69 9.58
C ALA A 385 -11.65 -12.31 9.56
N CYS A 386 -12.42 -11.23 9.73
CA CYS A 386 -11.87 -9.87 9.80
C CYS A 386 -10.96 -9.68 11.02
N VAL A 387 -11.40 -10.16 12.20
CA VAL A 387 -10.57 -10.12 13.42
C VAL A 387 -9.31 -10.99 13.25
N SER A 388 -9.43 -12.17 12.63
CA SER A 388 -8.31 -13.09 12.42
C SER A 388 -7.21 -12.54 11.51
N GLY A 389 -7.55 -11.58 10.63
CA GLY A 389 -6.58 -10.91 9.77
C GLY A 389 -5.68 -9.90 10.49
N VAL A 390 -5.94 -9.58 11.76
CA VAL A 390 -5.17 -8.61 12.55
C VAL A 390 -3.98 -9.30 13.24
N PRO A 391 -2.76 -8.74 13.16
CA PRO A 391 -1.61 -9.24 13.90
C PRO A 391 -1.86 -9.44 15.40
N GLY A 392 -1.59 -10.66 15.87
CA GLY A 392 -1.77 -11.09 17.25
C GLY A 392 -3.23 -11.26 17.69
N CYS A 393 -4.15 -11.45 16.76
CA CYS A 393 -5.52 -11.89 17.01
C CYS A 393 -5.59 -13.22 17.80
N SER A 394 -4.59 -14.09 17.66
CA SER A 394 -4.53 -15.41 18.32
C SER A 394 -4.55 -15.36 19.84
N GLY A 395 -4.20 -14.21 20.43
CA GLY A 395 -4.29 -14.01 21.88
C GLY A 395 -5.66 -13.54 22.38
N VAL A 396 -6.59 -13.20 21.48
CA VAL A 396 -7.90 -12.63 21.86
C VAL A 396 -9.09 -13.24 21.15
N LEU A 397 -8.92 -13.87 19.99
CA LEU A 397 -10.01 -14.52 19.27
C LEU A 397 -10.11 -15.97 19.74
N GLU A 398 -11.14 -16.28 20.53
CA GLU A 398 -11.38 -17.60 21.11
C GLU A 398 -11.99 -18.56 20.08
N GLY A 399 -12.90 -18.07 19.25
CA GLY A 399 -13.54 -18.88 18.23
C GLY A 399 -14.72 -18.20 17.56
N SER A 400 -15.43 -18.96 16.73
CA SER A 400 -16.60 -18.48 16.01
C SER A 400 -17.63 -19.59 15.78
N PHE A 401 -18.91 -19.26 15.91
CA PHE A 401 -20.03 -20.12 15.57
C PHE A 401 -20.74 -19.58 14.34
N VAL A 402 -20.65 -20.29 13.21
CA VAL A 402 -21.46 -19.96 12.02
C VAL A 402 -22.78 -20.72 12.11
N VAL A 403 -23.86 -20.01 12.46
CA VAL A 403 -25.18 -20.58 12.75
C VAL A 403 -26.25 -20.11 11.76
N TYR A 404 -25.94 -20.22 10.47
CA TYR A 404 -26.80 -19.72 9.38
C TYR A 404 -28.21 -20.35 9.41
N ARG A 405 -28.28 -21.68 9.58
CA ARG A 405 -29.56 -22.41 9.65
C ARG A 405 -30.21 -22.30 11.04
N PRO A 406 -31.55 -22.23 11.14
CA PRO A 406 -32.26 -22.24 12.42
C PRO A 406 -31.85 -23.40 13.34
N SER A 407 -31.69 -24.61 12.79
CA SER A 407 -31.28 -25.80 13.56
C SER A 407 -29.92 -25.65 14.24
N MET A 408 -28.99 -24.93 13.62
CA MET A 408 -27.66 -24.68 14.20
C MET A 408 -27.73 -23.64 15.33
N LYS A 409 -28.66 -22.69 15.27
CA LYS A 409 -28.87 -21.72 16.38
C LYS A 409 -29.29 -22.45 17.66
N PHE A 410 -30.15 -23.46 17.55
CA PHE A 410 -30.51 -24.31 18.69
C PHE A 410 -29.36 -25.25 19.08
N ALA A 411 -28.84 -26.06 18.15
CA ALA A 411 -27.91 -27.13 18.49
C ALA A 411 -26.55 -26.62 19.01
N ALA A 412 -26.05 -25.51 18.47
CA ALA A 412 -24.73 -24.98 18.85
C ALA A 412 -24.80 -23.94 19.96
N LEU A 413 -25.88 -23.13 20.02
CA LEU A 413 -25.96 -21.96 20.90
C LEU A 413 -27.14 -22.00 21.88
N GLY A 414 -27.97 -23.04 21.86
CA GLY A 414 -29.10 -23.19 22.78
C GLY A 414 -30.22 -22.16 22.57
N VAL A 415 -30.33 -21.55 21.40
CA VAL A 415 -31.45 -20.65 21.08
C VAL A 415 -32.76 -21.46 21.11
N PRO A 416 -33.77 -21.09 21.93
CA PRO A 416 -34.99 -21.88 22.05
C PRO A 416 -35.75 -21.98 20.72
N GLU A 417 -36.10 -23.20 20.31
CA GLU A 417 -36.85 -23.43 19.06
C GLU A 417 -38.20 -22.69 19.05
N ALA A 418 -38.88 -22.66 20.20
CA ALA A 418 -40.15 -21.94 20.36
C ALA A 418 -40.02 -20.43 20.07
N LEU A 419 -38.87 -19.81 20.38
CA LEU A 419 -38.63 -18.38 20.12
C LEU A 419 -38.56 -18.11 18.61
N ILE A 420 -37.88 -18.98 17.86
CA ILE A 420 -37.77 -18.85 16.41
C ILE A 420 -39.14 -19.09 15.76
N ALA A 421 -39.90 -20.08 16.24
CA ALA A 421 -41.23 -20.40 15.71
C ALA A 421 -42.28 -19.30 15.98
N GLU A 422 -42.22 -18.63 17.14
CA GLU A 422 -43.15 -17.55 17.48
C GLU A 422 -42.80 -16.22 16.79
N LYS A 423 -41.49 -15.96 16.61
CA LYS A 423 -40.98 -14.74 16.01
C LYS A 423 -40.44 -15.04 14.61
N THR A 424 -39.13 -14.91 14.41
CA THR A 424 -38.36 -15.22 13.20
C THR A 424 -36.92 -15.46 13.60
N VAL A 425 -36.08 -15.99 12.70
CA VAL A 425 -34.62 -16.06 12.95
C VAL A 425 -33.93 -14.70 13.00
N TYR A 426 -34.63 -13.64 12.59
CA TYR A 426 -34.11 -12.27 12.52
C TYR A 426 -34.49 -11.42 13.73
N HIS A 427 -35.33 -11.94 14.64
CA HIS A 427 -35.81 -11.18 15.79
C HIS A 427 -34.67 -10.79 16.76
N PRO A 428 -34.70 -9.59 17.39
CA PRO A 428 -33.66 -9.11 18.32
C PRO A 428 -33.32 -10.09 19.46
N GLN A 429 -34.33 -10.79 20.00
CA GLN A 429 -34.11 -11.80 21.05
C GLN A 429 -33.33 -13.01 20.56
N VAL A 430 -33.41 -13.37 19.28
CA VAL A 430 -32.60 -14.46 18.70
C VAL A 430 -31.13 -14.04 18.68
N ALA A 431 -30.82 -12.80 18.26
CA ALA A 431 -29.46 -12.28 18.31
C ALA A 431 -28.89 -12.30 19.74
N ARG A 432 -29.68 -11.86 20.72
CA ARG A 432 -29.31 -11.93 22.15
C ARG A 432 -28.97 -13.35 22.59
N ARG A 433 -29.86 -14.32 22.31
CA ARG A 433 -29.63 -15.72 22.67
C ARG A 433 -28.44 -16.32 21.95
N MET A 434 -28.17 -15.92 20.72
CA MET A 434 -26.94 -16.31 19.99
C MET A 434 -25.69 -15.80 20.71
N ALA A 435 -25.65 -14.54 21.14
CA ALA A 435 -24.51 -13.98 21.87
C ALA A 435 -24.28 -14.66 23.23
N GLU A 436 -25.36 -14.80 24.02
CA GLU A 436 -25.32 -15.48 25.32
C GLU A 436 -24.90 -16.95 25.19
N GLY A 437 -25.45 -17.65 24.20
CA GLY A 437 -25.10 -19.03 23.88
C GLY A 437 -23.64 -19.21 23.46
N ALA A 438 -23.10 -18.25 22.70
CA ALA A 438 -21.70 -18.29 22.28
C ALA A 438 -20.75 -18.14 23.46
N LEU A 439 -21.04 -17.23 24.41
CA LEU A 439 -20.30 -17.15 25.67
C LEU A 439 -20.45 -18.41 26.51
N ALA A 440 -21.63 -19.03 26.55
CA ALA A 440 -21.81 -20.28 27.29
C ALA A 440 -20.97 -21.42 26.69
N ALA A 441 -20.88 -21.49 25.36
CA ALA A 441 -20.13 -22.52 24.64
C ALA A 441 -18.61 -22.26 24.57
N ALA A 442 -18.17 -21.02 24.78
CA ALA A 442 -16.75 -20.62 24.83
C ALA A 442 -16.42 -20.00 26.22
N PRO A 443 -16.08 -20.83 27.23
CA PRO A 443 -15.87 -20.36 28.60
C PRO A 443 -14.74 -19.35 28.77
N GLU A 444 -13.70 -19.42 27.93
CA GLU A 444 -12.57 -18.48 27.95
C GLU A 444 -12.89 -17.13 27.26
N ALA A 445 -14.01 -17.04 26.51
CA ALA A 445 -14.44 -15.77 25.92
C ALA A 445 -15.19 -14.90 26.93
N ASP A 446 -14.93 -13.59 26.89
CA ASP A 446 -15.60 -12.58 27.74
C ASP A 446 -16.62 -11.77 26.95
N LEU A 447 -16.31 -11.49 25.69
CA LEU A 447 -17.11 -10.72 24.76
C LEU A 447 -17.66 -11.63 23.65
N ALA A 448 -18.94 -11.51 23.34
CA ALA A 448 -19.55 -12.13 22.17
C ALA A 448 -20.20 -11.11 21.25
N LEU A 449 -19.94 -11.25 19.94
CA LEU A 449 -20.62 -10.52 18.88
C LEU A 449 -21.51 -11.47 18.10
N ALA A 450 -22.82 -11.27 18.16
CA ALA A 450 -23.78 -12.09 17.43
C ALA A 450 -24.55 -11.26 16.39
N VAL A 451 -24.76 -11.84 15.20
CA VAL A 451 -25.45 -11.15 14.10
C VAL A 451 -26.44 -12.07 13.38
N THR A 452 -27.63 -11.53 13.08
CA THR A 452 -28.65 -12.16 12.24
C THR A 452 -29.35 -11.10 11.38
N GLY A 453 -29.91 -11.48 10.23
CA GLY A 453 -30.59 -10.52 9.35
C GLY A 453 -30.73 -10.99 7.91
N VAL A 454 -31.32 -10.12 7.09
CA VAL A 454 -31.60 -10.35 5.67
C VAL A 454 -30.60 -9.61 4.81
N ALA A 455 -29.49 -10.28 4.47
CA ALA A 455 -28.50 -9.73 3.53
C ALA A 455 -28.86 -9.98 2.05
N GLY A 456 -29.79 -10.88 1.77
CA GLY A 456 -30.22 -11.22 0.41
C GLY A 456 -30.95 -10.08 -0.30
N PRO A 457 -31.09 -10.14 -1.64
CA PRO A 457 -31.69 -9.06 -2.44
C PRO A 457 -33.23 -8.95 -2.30
N GLY A 458 -33.88 -9.90 -1.62
CA GLY A 458 -35.34 -9.97 -1.47
C GLY A 458 -35.75 -10.07 0.00
N GLU A 459 -37.03 -9.80 0.26
CA GLU A 459 -37.62 -9.95 1.59
C GLU A 459 -37.57 -11.41 2.05
N ASP A 460 -37.37 -11.61 3.36
CA ASP A 460 -37.35 -12.94 3.97
C ASP A 460 -37.97 -12.91 5.38
N GLU A 461 -38.81 -13.90 5.68
CA GLU A 461 -39.62 -13.99 6.92
C GLU A 461 -40.25 -12.63 7.34
N GLY A 462 -40.78 -11.86 6.39
CA GLY A 462 -41.42 -10.57 6.64
C GLY A 462 -40.49 -9.40 6.93
N HIS A 463 -39.17 -9.56 6.74
CA HIS A 463 -38.16 -8.51 6.92
C HIS A 463 -37.58 -8.08 5.57
N PRO A 464 -37.39 -6.76 5.35
CA PRO A 464 -36.85 -6.26 4.08
C PRO A 464 -35.34 -6.51 3.93
N PRO A 465 -34.82 -6.54 2.69
CA PRO A 465 -33.38 -6.53 2.42
C PRO A 465 -32.66 -5.44 3.23
N GLY A 466 -31.56 -5.79 3.88
CA GLY A 466 -30.78 -4.87 4.70
C GLY A 466 -31.17 -4.81 6.17
N TYR A 467 -32.25 -5.47 6.60
CA TYR A 467 -32.58 -5.58 8.02
C TYR A 467 -31.59 -6.48 8.77
N VAL A 468 -30.96 -5.96 9.82
CA VAL A 468 -29.93 -6.66 10.60
C VAL A 468 -30.10 -6.40 12.09
N CYS A 469 -30.03 -7.46 12.88
CA CYS A 469 -29.97 -7.44 14.34
C CYS A 469 -28.58 -7.85 14.81
N LEU A 470 -28.01 -7.04 15.69
CA LEU A 470 -26.73 -7.30 16.36
C LEU A 470 -26.97 -7.46 17.86
N ALA A 471 -26.20 -8.32 18.49
CA ALA A 471 -26.11 -8.40 19.94
C ALA A 471 -24.66 -8.45 20.39
N VAL A 472 -24.35 -7.67 21.41
CA VAL A 472 -23.04 -7.62 22.07
C VAL A 472 -23.21 -8.03 23.52
N ALA A 473 -22.68 -9.19 23.87
CA ALA A 473 -22.71 -9.70 25.25
C ALA A 473 -21.31 -9.59 25.86
N LEU A 474 -21.19 -8.98 27.03
CA LEU A 474 -19.97 -8.97 27.85
C LEU A 474 -20.31 -9.67 29.17
N ARG A 475 -19.49 -10.63 29.60
CA ARG A 475 -19.72 -11.35 30.86
C ARG A 475 -19.93 -10.38 32.03
N GLY A 476 -20.94 -10.67 32.84
CA GLY A 476 -21.30 -9.85 34.00
C GLY A 476 -22.05 -8.55 33.67
N ARG A 477 -22.40 -8.30 32.39
CA ARG A 477 -23.22 -7.16 31.98
C ARG A 477 -24.47 -7.62 31.23
N GLU A 478 -25.43 -6.71 31.08
CA GLU A 478 -26.61 -6.96 30.25
C GLU A 478 -26.22 -6.96 28.77
N THR A 479 -26.74 -7.93 28.01
CA THR A 479 -26.53 -8.03 26.57
C THR A 479 -27.18 -6.86 25.84
N ARG A 480 -26.38 -6.07 25.11
CA ARG A 480 -26.84 -4.95 24.29
C ARG A 480 -27.34 -5.48 22.95
N ILE A 481 -28.51 -5.01 22.50
CA ILE A 481 -29.10 -5.37 21.21
C ILE A 481 -29.30 -4.10 20.38
N SER A 482 -29.05 -4.18 19.08
CA SER A 482 -29.30 -3.09 18.14
C SER A 482 -29.90 -3.62 16.84
N GLU A 483 -30.82 -2.83 16.28
CA GLU A 483 -31.50 -3.13 15.02
C GLU A 483 -31.08 -2.08 13.99
N HIS A 484 -30.77 -2.52 12.78
CA HIS A 484 -30.26 -1.67 11.72
C HIS A 484 -30.97 -1.97 10.40
N TYR A 485 -31.17 -0.91 9.62
CA TYR A 485 -31.53 -1.02 8.21
C TYR A 485 -30.37 -0.51 7.36
N LEU A 486 -29.68 -1.43 6.69
CA LEU A 486 -28.46 -1.16 5.95
C LEU A 486 -28.76 -1.18 4.44
N PRO A 487 -28.67 -0.04 3.73
CA PRO A 487 -29.01 0.00 2.31
C PRO A 487 -27.87 -0.57 1.45
N GLY A 488 -28.23 -1.11 0.29
CA GLY A 488 -27.29 -1.48 -0.77
C GLY A 488 -27.46 -2.91 -1.28
N SER A 489 -26.53 -3.32 -2.14
CA SER A 489 -26.39 -4.71 -2.59
C SER A 489 -26.06 -5.65 -1.42
N PRO A 490 -26.30 -6.97 -1.54
CA PRO A 490 -25.95 -7.94 -0.50
C PRO A 490 -24.51 -7.80 0.03
N ARG A 491 -23.53 -7.58 -0.86
CA ARG A 491 -22.12 -7.34 -0.47
C ARG A 491 -21.97 -6.08 0.39
N GLN A 492 -22.68 -5.00 0.07
CA GLN A 492 -22.63 -3.75 0.84
C GLN A 492 -23.29 -3.89 2.22
N VAL A 493 -24.43 -4.60 2.30
CA VAL A 493 -25.10 -4.91 3.57
C VAL A 493 -24.16 -5.68 4.48
N LEU A 494 -23.55 -6.77 3.98
CA LEU A 494 -22.62 -7.59 4.73
C LEU A 494 -21.41 -6.79 5.24
N ALA A 495 -20.80 -5.97 4.37
CA ALA A 495 -19.69 -5.12 4.77
C ALA A 495 -20.09 -4.10 5.86
N ALA A 496 -21.28 -3.50 5.74
CA ALA A 496 -21.82 -2.59 6.76
C ALA A 496 -22.13 -3.32 8.08
N THR A 497 -22.64 -4.55 8.03
CA THR A 497 -22.88 -5.40 9.20
C THR A 497 -21.59 -5.68 9.96
N VAL A 498 -20.52 -6.10 9.26
CA VAL A 498 -19.22 -6.37 9.89
C VAL A 498 -18.66 -5.10 10.55
N ARG A 499 -18.68 -3.96 9.85
CA ARG A 499 -18.23 -2.67 10.44
C ARG A 499 -19.01 -2.32 11.71
N ARG A 500 -20.34 -2.48 11.69
CA ARG A 500 -21.20 -2.20 12.85
C ARG A 500 -20.92 -3.14 14.01
N ALA A 501 -20.81 -4.44 13.77
CA ALA A 501 -20.50 -5.41 14.82
C ALA A 501 -19.15 -5.12 15.50
N LEU A 502 -18.10 -4.84 14.73
CA LEU A 502 -16.78 -4.48 15.26
C LEU A 502 -16.83 -3.18 16.06
N GLY A 503 -17.52 -2.16 15.55
CA GLY A 503 -17.67 -0.87 16.22
C GLY A 503 -18.45 -0.95 17.52
N GLU A 504 -19.57 -1.68 17.55
CA GLU A 504 -20.37 -1.86 18.76
C GLU A 504 -19.64 -2.70 19.82
N GLY A 505 -18.92 -3.75 19.40
CA GLY A 505 -18.05 -4.52 20.29
C GLY A 505 -16.98 -3.66 20.95
N LEU A 506 -16.33 -2.80 20.18
CA LEU A 506 -15.34 -1.86 20.69
C LEU A 506 -15.96 -0.86 21.67
N GLY A 507 -17.14 -0.32 21.35
CA GLY A 507 -17.87 0.62 22.21
C GLY A 507 -18.20 0.02 23.57
N VAL A 508 -18.74 -1.21 23.60
CA VAL A 508 -19.06 -1.91 24.86
C VAL A 508 -17.83 -2.16 25.73
N LEU A 509 -16.68 -2.52 25.13
CA LEU A 509 -15.43 -2.69 25.88
C LEU A 509 -14.90 -1.37 26.46
N GLN A 510 -15.06 -0.27 25.73
CA GLN A 510 -14.63 1.06 26.18
C GLN A 510 -15.50 1.58 27.32
N GLU A 511 -16.83 1.43 27.20
CA GLU A 511 -17.80 1.72 28.27
C GLU A 511 -17.58 0.85 29.51
N ALA A 512 -16.88 -0.28 29.39
CA ALA A 512 -16.59 -1.14 30.53
C ALA A 512 -15.39 -0.71 31.37
N LYS A 513 -14.52 0.14 30.83
CA LYS A 513 -13.32 0.67 31.49
C LYS A 513 -13.54 2.03 32.18
N GLY A 514 -14.58 2.76 31.78
CA GLY A 514 -15.07 3.96 32.47
C GLY A 514 -16.04 3.59 33.58
#